data_AF-A0A2N4Y0G0-F1
#
_entry.id   AF-A0A2N4Y0G0-F1
#
_cell.length_a   1.000
_cell.length_b   1.000
_cell.length_c   1.000
_cell.angle_alpha   90.00
_cell.angle_beta   90.00
_cell.angle_gamma   90.00
#
_symmetry.space_group_name_H-M   'P 1'
#
loop_
_entity.id
_entity.type
_entity.pdbx_description
1 polymer ?
#
loop_
_entity_poly.entity_id
_entity_poly.type
_entity_poly.pdbx_seq_one_letter_code
_entity_poly.pdbx_strand_id
1 'polypeptide(L)' 'MTATKETFFKPEKVSPQDKAATTDSVARSLIAQEATARDRKTEALKALRLEREALEAENAPAPKKRAVKKAVKRG' A
#
# COMPACT_ATOMS: atom_id res chain seq x y z
N MET A 1 21.86 -41.55 24.11
CA MET A 1 20.42 -41.76 24.39
C MET A 1 19.69 -41.89 23.06
N THR A 2 19.00 -43.00 22.84
CA THR A 2 18.28 -43.28 21.60
C THR A 2 16.86 -42.69 21.68
N ALA A 3 16.55 -41.72 20.81
CA ALA A 3 15.19 -41.16 20.72
C ALA A 3 14.27 -42.23 20.13
N THR A 4 13.32 -42.73 20.92
CA THR A 4 12.34 -43.73 20.47
C THR A 4 11.18 -43.03 19.76
N LYS A 5 10.53 -43.72 18.82
CA LYS A 5 9.39 -43.16 18.04
C LYS A 5 8.28 -42.60 18.96
N GLU A 6 8.12 -43.20 20.13
CA GLU A 6 7.22 -42.77 21.21
C GLU A 6 7.54 -41.39 21.78
N THR A 7 8.77 -40.88 21.68
CA THR A 7 9.09 -39.50 22.10
C THR A 7 8.87 -38.48 20.99
N PHE A 8 8.80 -38.92 19.73
CA PHE A 8 8.64 -38.02 18.56
C PHE A 8 7.16 -37.82 18.18
N PHE A 9 6.31 -38.83 18.42
CA PHE A 9 4.90 -38.82 18.06
C PHE A 9 3.97 -38.91 19.27
N LYS A 10 4.30 -38.19 20.35
CA LYS A 10 3.30 -37.82 21.36
C LYS A 10 2.72 -36.49 20.91
N PRO A 11 1.58 -36.46 20.19
CA PRO A 11 0.84 -35.22 20.06
C PRO A 11 0.42 -34.85 21.48
N GLU A 12 1.18 -33.98 22.13
CA GLU A 12 0.71 -33.30 23.32
C GLU A 12 -0.64 -32.72 22.92
N LYS A 13 -1.70 -33.21 23.57
CA LYS A 13 -3.07 -32.84 23.20
C LYS A 13 -3.25 -31.39 23.60
N VAL A 14 -2.89 -30.49 22.68
CA VAL A 14 -3.15 -29.06 22.83
C VAL A 14 -4.64 -28.92 23.06
N SER A 15 -5.01 -28.22 24.14
CA SER A 15 -6.42 -28.06 24.49
C SER A 15 -7.15 -27.39 23.33
N PRO A 16 -8.44 -27.72 23.09
CA PRO A 16 -9.23 -27.03 22.07
C PRO A 16 -9.20 -25.50 22.23
N GLN A 17 -9.14 -25.02 23.47
CA GLN A 17 -9.03 -23.61 23.81
C GLN A 17 -7.71 -23.00 23.35
N ASP A 18 -6.58 -23.66 23.60
CA ASP A 18 -5.26 -23.16 23.19
C ASP A 18 -5.12 -23.14 21.67
N LYS A 19 -5.70 -24.14 20.98
CA LYS A 19 -5.76 -24.14 19.51
C LYS A 19 -6.55 -22.95 19.00
N ALA A 20 -7.76 -22.72 19.53
CA ALA A 20 -8.60 -21.59 19.14
C ALA A 20 -7.91 -20.25 19.40
N ALA A 21 -7.31 -20.07 20.59
CA ALA A 21 -6.58 -18.86 20.95
C ALA A 21 -5.39 -18.60 20.01
N THR A 22 -4.66 -19.65 19.63
CA THR A 22 -3.54 -19.55 18.69
C THR A 22 -4.04 -19.12 17.30
N THR A 23 -5.08 -19.78 16.79
CA THR A 23 -5.67 -19.44 15.49
C THR A 23 -6.19 -18.00 15.46
N ASP A 24 -6.89 -17.57 16.51
CA ASP A 24 -7.41 -16.20 16.62
C ASP A 24 -6.30 -15.17 16.67
N SER A 25 -5.22 -15.45 17.42
CA SER A 25 -4.05 -14.59 17.49
C SER A 25 -3.38 -14.43 16.13
N VAL A 26 -3.17 -15.55 15.42
CA VAL A 26 -2.57 -15.56 14.08
C VAL A 26 -3.46 -14.83 13.08
N ALA A 27 -4.77 -15.06 13.10
CA ALA A 27 -5.71 -14.38 12.22
C ALA A 27 -5.66 -12.86 12.42
N ARG A 28 -5.67 -12.38 13.67
CA ARG A 28 -5.54 -10.95 13.98
C ARG A 28 -4.20 -10.38 13.49
N SER A 29 -3.11 -11.12 13.67
CA SER A 29 -1.79 -10.71 13.20
C SER A 29 -1.74 -10.55 11.68
N LEU A 30 -2.30 -11.51 10.93
CA LEU A 30 -2.36 -11.46 9.47
C LEU A 30 -3.17 -10.27 8.97
N ILE A 31 -4.33 -10.00 9.59
CA ILE A 31 -5.17 -8.85 9.24
C ILE A 31 -4.42 -7.54 9.49
N ALA A 32 -3.73 -7.42 10.63
CA ALA A 32 -2.95 -6.23 10.95
C ALA A 32 -1.80 -6.02 9.96
N GLN A 33 -1.06 -7.09 9.62
CA GLN A 33 0.00 -7.03 8.62
C GLN A 33 -0.54 -6.59 7.26
N GLU A 34 -1.67 -7.14 6.82
CA GLU A 34 -2.29 -6.77 5.55
C GLU A 34 -2.73 -5.30 5.54
N ALA A 35 -3.32 -4.81 6.64
CA ALA A 35 -3.69 -3.39 6.78
C ALA A 35 -2.47 -2.49 6.60
N THR A 36 -1.36 -2.77 7.32
CA THR A 36 -0.13 -1.97 7.18
C THR A 36 0.45 -2.02 5.76
N ALA A 37 0.34 -3.16 5.06
CA ALA A 37 0.79 -3.28 3.68
C ALA A 37 -0.09 -2.45 2.72
N ARG A 38 -1.41 -2.43 2.94
CA ARG A 38 -2.34 -1.59 2.17
C ARG A 38 -2.08 -0.10 2.39
N ASP A 39 -1.82 0.30 3.62
CA ASP A 39 -1.54 1.71 3.95
C ASP A 39 -0.25 2.18 3.28
N ARG A 40 0.84 1.42 3.42
CA ARG A 40 2.12 1.71 2.74
C ARG A 40 1.97 1.81 1.22
N LYS A 41 1.22 0.88 0.62
CA LYS A 41 0.95 0.92 -0.82
C LYS A 41 0.20 2.20 -1.21
N THR A 42 -0.80 2.58 -0.41
CA THR A 42 -1.62 3.77 -0.67
C THR A 42 -0.78 5.03 -0.58
N GLU A 43 0.08 5.14 0.42
CA GLU A 43 1.02 6.25 0.58
C GLU A 43 2.00 6.34 -0.59
N ALA A 44 2.59 5.21 -1.01
CA ALA A 44 3.48 5.17 -2.17
C ALA A 44 2.79 5.61 -3.47
N LEU A 45 1.55 5.17 -3.70
CA LEU A 45 0.77 5.58 -4.88
C LEU A 45 0.38 7.07 -4.84
N LYS A 46 0.11 7.61 -3.65
CA LYS A 46 -0.15 9.05 -3.47
C LYS A 46 1.11 9.87 -3.79
N ALA A 47 2.27 9.46 -3.27
CA ALA A 47 3.54 10.11 -3.58
C ALA A 47 3.82 10.12 -5.09
N LEU A 48 3.69 8.96 -5.74
CA LEU A 48 3.89 8.83 -7.19
C LEU A 48 2.90 9.69 -7.99
N ARG A 49 1.64 9.83 -7.55
CA ARG A 49 0.68 10.73 -8.20
C ARG A 49 1.13 12.18 -8.10
N LEU A 50 1.57 12.64 -6.93
CA LEU A 50 2.07 14.01 -6.75
C LEU A 50 3.30 14.30 -7.60
N GLU A 51 4.24 13.35 -7.69
CA GLU A 51 5.41 13.45 -8.56
C GLU A 51 5.00 13.58 -10.04
N ARG A 52 4.03 12.77 -10.49
CA ARG A 52 3.51 12.86 -11.87
C ARG A 52 2.83 14.20 -12.14
N GLU A 53 2.00 14.67 -11.22
CA GLU A 53 1.33 15.97 -11.34
C GLU A 53 2.35 17.12 -11.42
N ALA A 54 3.43 17.05 -10.64
CA ALA A 54 4.53 18.03 -10.72
C ALA A 54 5.23 18.00 -12.08
N LEU A 55 5.57 16.81 -12.59
CA LEU A 55 6.19 16.65 -13.92
C LEU A 55 5.26 17.09 -15.06
N GLU A 56 3.97 16.81 -14.97
CA GLU A 56 2.98 17.25 -15.96
C GLU A 56 2.79 18.78 -15.93
N ALA A 57 2.83 19.40 -14.76
CA ALA A 57 2.79 20.85 -14.62
C ALA A 57 4.05 21.54 -15.19
N GLU A 58 5.22 20.94 -15.01
CA GLU A 58 6.48 21.44 -15.61
C GLU A 58 6.48 21.34 -17.14
N ASN A 59 5.84 20.30 -17.69
CA ASN A 59 5.72 20.09 -19.14
C ASN A 59 4.51 20.79 -19.78
N ALA A 60 3.70 21.51 -19.00
CA ALA A 60 2.54 22.21 -19.52
C ALA A 60 2.98 23.34 -20.48
N PRO A 61 2.48 23.38 -21.73
CA PRO A 61 2.87 24.40 -22.68
C PRO A 61 2.44 25.78 -22.20
N ALA A 62 3.38 26.74 -22.19
CA ALA A 62 3.13 28.10 -21.73
C ALA A 62 1.89 28.71 -22.44
N PRO A 63 1.02 29.44 -21.71
CA PRO A 63 -0.21 29.97 -22.29
C PRO A 63 0.13 30.91 -23.45
N LYS A 64 -0.36 30.55 -24.65
CA LYS A 64 -0.15 31.36 -25.86
C LYS A 64 -0.77 32.75 -25.65
N LYS A 65 0.07 33.78 -25.56
CA LYS A 65 -0.37 35.18 -25.47
C LYS A 65 -1.26 35.50 -26.68
N ARG A 66 -2.53 35.86 -26.44
CA ARG A 66 -3.45 36.28 -27.51
C ARG A 66 -2.93 37.58 -28.11
N ALA A 67 -2.65 37.58 -29.41
CA ALA A 67 -2.22 38.77 -30.14
C ALA A 67 -3.34 39.83 -30.08
N VAL A 68 -3.03 40.98 -29.46
CA VAL A 68 -3.92 42.15 -29.48
C VAL A 68 -3.94 42.68 -30.90
N LYS A 69 -5.06 42.50 -31.62
CA LYS A 69 -5.24 43.08 -32.94
C LYS A 69 -5.27 44.61 -32.80
N LYS A 70 -4.26 45.27 -33.35
CA LYS A 70 -4.19 46.74 -33.41
C LYS A 70 -5.37 47.25 -34.23
N ALA A 71 -6.25 48.04 -33.60
CA ALA A 71 -7.36 48.68 -34.27
C ALA A 71 -6.82 49.66 -35.32
N VAL A 72 -7.17 49.42 -36.59
CA VAL A 72 -6.86 50.34 -37.69
C VAL A 72 -7.81 51.54 -37.58
N LYS A 73 -7.24 52.73 -37.33
CA LYS A 73 -7.94 54.01 -37.36
C LYS A 73 -8.31 54.30 -38.82
N ARG A 74 -9.61 54.27 -39.13
CA ARG A 74 -10.15 54.77 -40.41
C ARG A 74 -10.15 56.30 -40.33
N GLY A 75 -9.37 56.93 -41.22
CA GLY A 75 -9.45 58.35 -41.52
C GLY A 75 -10.52 58.64 -42.55
#